data_AF-A0A015K502-F1
#
_entry.id   AF-A0A015K502-F1
#
_cell.length_a   1.000
_cell.length_b   1.000
_cell.length_c   1.000
_cell.angle_alpha   90.00
_cell.angle_beta   90.00
_cell.angle_gamma   90.00
#
_symmetry.space_group_name_H-M   'P 1'
#
loop_
_entity.id
_entity.type
_entity.pdbx_description
1 polymer ?
#
loop_
_entity_poly.entity_id
_entity_poly.type
_entity_poly.pdbx_seq_one_letter_code
_entity_poly.pdbx_strand_id
1 'polypeptide(L)'
;MQTAARGKATHNSTSTWINVLETFRKDIGLPGKIDDVNSKEELERQLVLFFVSCKQQNGAEYSVQSIKLARFAIARHINTYSKIRPQEITNKNIYSELYNAITGKIKLLTDQGLGEIHDADAFTQDEIRKIINHPTMQPDSPKGLIRCIFWHNAFELALQGGEHYNLNSKDTTI
;
A
#
# COMPACT_ATOMS: atom_id res chain seq x y z
N MET A 1 1.74 16.02 23.25
CA MET A 1 1.13 14.98 22.40
C MET A 1 1.26 15.41 20.95
N GLN A 2 2.19 14.83 20.20
CA GLN A 2 2.31 15.06 18.74
C GLN A 2 1.21 14.25 18.04
N THR A 3 0.18 14.93 17.55
CA THR A 3 -0.69 14.39 16.50
C THR A 3 0.09 14.41 15.19
N ALA A 4 0.76 13.30 14.87
CA ALA A 4 1.39 13.11 13.58
C ALA A 4 0.33 13.29 12.48
N ALA A 5 0.62 14.17 11.51
CA ALA A 5 -0.25 14.46 10.39
C ALA A 5 -0.66 13.16 9.67
N ARG A 6 -1.94 12.77 9.80
CA ARG A 6 -2.52 11.65 9.05
C ARG A 6 -2.52 12.02 7.56
N GLY A 7 -1.54 11.52 6.81
CA GLY A 7 -1.53 11.66 5.35
C GLY A 7 -2.77 10.99 4.74
N LYS A 8 -3.41 11.68 3.79
CA LYS A 8 -4.61 11.19 3.06
C LYS A 8 -4.43 9.79 2.48
N ALA A 9 -3.21 9.47 1.99
CA ALA A 9 -2.86 8.16 1.44
C ALA A 9 -2.97 7.03 2.49
N THR A 10 -2.54 7.29 3.72
CA THR A 10 -2.56 6.32 4.83
C THR A 10 -3.99 5.98 5.25
N HIS A 11 -4.88 6.98 5.25
CA HIS A 11 -6.31 6.77 5.47
C HIS A 11 -6.92 5.90 4.37
N ASN A 12 -6.67 6.25 3.10
CA ASN A 12 -7.20 5.51 1.95
C ASN A 12 -6.74 4.05 1.93
N SER A 13 -5.45 3.79 2.24
CA SER A 13 -4.93 2.44 2.36
C SER A 13 -5.62 1.66 3.47
N THR A 14 -5.87 2.30 4.62
CA THR A 14 -6.60 1.68 5.73
C THR A 14 -8.02 1.29 5.32
N SER A 15 -8.78 2.22 4.73
CA SER A 15 -10.13 1.95 4.24
C SER A 15 -10.17 0.83 3.19
N THR A 16 -9.17 0.79 2.30
CA THR A 16 -9.08 -0.26 1.27
C THR A 16 -8.95 -1.65 1.90
N TRP A 17 -8.00 -1.83 2.82
CA TRP A 17 -7.79 -3.13 3.46
C TRP A 17 -8.94 -3.57 4.35
N ILE A 18 -9.63 -2.62 4.98
CA ILE A 18 -10.84 -2.91 5.75
C ILE A 18 -11.99 -3.35 4.83
N ASN A 19 -12.17 -2.71 3.68
CA ASN A 19 -13.17 -3.16 2.72
C ASN A 19 -12.88 -4.58 2.20
N VAL A 20 -11.60 -4.90 1.96
CA VAL A 20 -11.18 -6.26 1.55
C VAL A 20 -11.49 -7.27 2.66
N LEU A 21 -11.16 -6.94 3.92
CA LEU A 21 -11.48 -7.79 5.07
C LEU A 21 -12.99 -7.99 5.25
N GLU A 22 -13.79 -6.93 5.15
CA GLU A 22 -15.24 -7.02 5.31
C GLU A 22 -15.91 -7.78 4.16
N THR A 23 -15.37 -7.69 2.95
CA THR A 23 -15.83 -8.51 1.81
C THR A 23 -15.56 -9.98 2.09
N PHE A 24 -14.34 -10.32 2.49
CA PHE A 24 -14.00 -11.69 2.90
C PHE A 24 -14.93 -12.21 3.99
N ARG A 25 -15.16 -11.43 5.05
CA ARG A 25 -16.03 -11.82 6.17
C ARG A 25 -17.46 -12.12 5.69
N LYS A 26 -17.99 -11.33 4.76
CA LYS A 26 -19.30 -11.58 4.14
C LYS A 26 -19.31 -12.87 3.32
N ASP A 27 -18.27 -13.10 2.51
CA ASP A 27 -18.17 -14.27 1.63
C ASP A 27 -18.16 -15.60 2.43
N ILE A 28 -17.55 -15.59 3.61
CA ILE A 28 -17.53 -16.76 4.51
C ILE A 28 -18.67 -16.77 5.55
N GLY A 29 -19.63 -15.84 5.44
CA GLY A 29 -20.83 -15.81 6.28
C GLY A 29 -20.62 -15.35 7.73
N LEU A 30 -19.58 -14.59 8.03
CA LEU A 30 -19.36 -14.04 9.37
C LEU A 30 -20.32 -12.86 9.66
N PRO A 31 -20.91 -12.80 10.86
CA PRO A 31 -21.86 -11.75 11.20
C PRO A 31 -21.18 -10.41 11.53
N GLY A 32 -21.93 -9.33 11.30
CA GLY A 32 -21.58 -7.97 11.73
C GLY A 32 -20.31 -7.42 11.08
N LYS A 33 -19.75 -6.34 11.65
CA LYS A 33 -18.44 -5.79 11.25
C LYS A 33 -17.32 -6.34 12.12
N ILE A 34 -16.07 -6.22 11.67
CA ILE A 34 -14.90 -6.63 12.46
C ILE A 34 -14.84 -5.85 13.79
N ASP A 35 -15.35 -4.62 13.77
CA ASP A 35 -15.43 -3.74 14.92
C ASP A 35 -16.39 -4.26 16.02
N ASP A 36 -17.33 -5.14 15.64
CA ASP A 36 -18.33 -5.73 16.54
C ASP A 36 -17.85 -6.98 17.28
N VAL A 37 -16.67 -7.50 16.94
CA VAL A 37 -16.10 -8.68 17.60
C VAL A 37 -15.77 -8.36 19.05
N ASN A 38 -16.29 -9.18 19.97
CA ASN A 38 -16.26 -8.91 21.42
C ASN A 38 -15.19 -9.70 22.18
N SER A 39 -14.47 -10.62 21.53
CA SER A 39 -13.40 -11.38 22.17
C SER A 39 -12.13 -11.36 21.34
N LYS A 40 -11.00 -11.41 22.05
CA LYS A 40 -9.66 -11.45 21.45
C LYS A 40 -9.50 -12.72 20.59
N GLU A 41 -9.97 -13.84 21.10
CA GLU A 41 -9.83 -15.17 20.49
C GLU A 41 -10.58 -15.24 19.16
N GLU A 42 -11.81 -14.70 19.12
CA GLU A 42 -12.58 -14.65 17.88
C GLU A 42 -11.99 -13.67 16.88
N LEU A 43 -11.45 -12.54 17.37
CA LEU A 43 -10.74 -11.60 16.51
C LEU A 43 -9.51 -12.26 15.88
N GLU A 44 -8.68 -12.93 16.68
CA GLU A 44 -7.49 -13.65 16.21
C GLU A 44 -7.87 -14.71 15.17
N ARG A 45 -8.89 -15.53 15.45
CA ARG A 45 -9.38 -16.56 14.54
C ARG A 45 -9.82 -16.00 13.19
N GLN A 46 -10.61 -14.91 13.20
CA GLN A 46 -11.07 -14.27 11.96
C GLN A 46 -9.91 -13.69 11.15
N LEU A 47 -8.92 -13.07 11.82
CA LEU A 47 -7.75 -12.51 11.15
C LEU A 47 -6.81 -13.60 10.60
N VAL A 48 -6.63 -14.72 11.31
CA VAL A 48 -5.89 -15.88 10.82
C VAL A 48 -6.52 -16.40 9.52
N LEU A 49 -7.84 -16.63 9.53
CA LEU A 49 -8.58 -17.10 8.35
C LEU A 49 -8.42 -16.13 7.18
N PHE A 50 -8.50 -14.83 7.44
CA PHE A 50 -8.31 -13.80 6.44
C PHE A 50 -6.90 -13.87 5.83
N PHE A 51 -5.83 -13.84 6.63
CA PHE A 51 -4.47 -13.79 6.10
C PHE A 51 -4.02 -15.07 5.40
N VAL A 52 -4.56 -16.22 5.80
CA VAL A 52 -4.29 -17.49 5.11
C VAL A 52 -4.97 -17.51 3.72
N SER A 53 -6.19 -16.95 3.64
CA SER A 53 -7.06 -17.09 2.47
C SER A 53 -7.07 -15.88 1.53
N CYS A 54 -6.51 -14.74 1.93
CA CYS A 54 -6.68 -13.49 1.19
C CYS A 54 -6.00 -13.56 -0.18
N LYS A 55 -6.77 -13.19 -1.20
CA LYS A 55 -6.38 -13.12 -2.60
C LYS A 55 -6.97 -11.86 -3.23
N GLN A 56 -6.38 -11.45 -4.33
CA GLN A 56 -6.91 -10.38 -5.17
C GLN A 56 -8.27 -10.80 -5.78
N GLN A 57 -9.03 -9.82 -6.27
CA GLN A 57 -10.32 -10.07 -6.91
C GLN A 57 -10.23 -11.00 -8.13
N ASN A 58 -9.10 -11.00 -8.84
CA ASN A 58 -8.82 -11.88 -9.96
C ASN A 58 -8.33 -13.29 -9.52
N GLY A 59 -8.31 -13.59 -8.23
CA GLY A 59 -7.83 -14.85 -7.67
C GLY A 59 -6.31 -14.97 -7.54
N ALA A 60 -5.55 -13.95 -7.97
CA ALA A 60 -4.09 -13.93 -7.81
C ALA A 60 -3.67 -13.69 -6.35
N GLU A 61 -2.48 -14.16 -6.00
CA GLU A 61 -1.88 -13.90 -4.70
C GLU A 61 -1.49 -12.42 -4.55
N TYR A 62 -1.54 -11.91 -3.33
CA TYR A 62 -0.97 -10.61 -3.01
C TYR A 62 0.56 -10.70 -2.89
N SER A 63 1.26 -9.59 -3.11
CA SER A 63 2.69 -9.51 -2.80
C SER A 63 2.95 -9.53 -1.29
N VAL A 64 4.15 -9.92 -0.88
CA VAL A 64 4.58 -9.87 0.53
C VAL A 64 4.40 -8.47 1.13
N GLN A 65 4.69 -7.42 0.35
CA GLN A 65 4.55 -6.04 0.81
C GLN A 65 3.07 -5.68 1.06
N SER A 66 2.16 -6.11 0.19
CA SER A 66 0.72 -5.91 0.40
C SER A 66 0.22 -6.60 1.68
N ILE A 67 0.67 -7.82 1.96
CA ILE A 67 0.32 -8.54 3.21
C ILE A 67 0.81 -7.76 4.45
N LYS A 68 2.04 -7.24 4.42
CA LYS A 68 2.58 -6.41 5.52
C LYS A 68 1.75 -5.13 5.71
N LEU A 69 1.41 -4.44 4.63
CA LEU A 69 0.59 -3.23 4.67
C LEU A 69 -0.82 -3.51 5.21
N ALA A 70 -1.45 -4.63 4.80
CA ALA A 70 -2.74 -5.06 5.32
C ALA A 70 -2.72 -5.25 6.83
N ARG A 71 -1.67 -5.90 7.36
CA ARG A 71 -1.48 -6.09 8.81
C ARG A 71 -1.49 -4.77 9.57
N PHE A 72 -0.71 -3.79 9.11
CA PHE A 72 -0.63 -2.48 9.78
C PHE A 72 -1.92 -1.66 9.63
N ALA A 73 -2.57 -1.73 8.47
CA ALA A 73 -3.85 -1.09 8.21
C ALA A 73 -4.94 -1.61 9.18
N ILE A 74 -5.07 -2.93 9.27
CA ILE A 74 -6.04 -3.60 10.14
C ILE A 74 -5.75 -3.31 11.61
N ALA A 75 -4.49 -3.43 12.04
CA ALA A 75 -4.08 -3.10 13.41
C ALA A 75 -4.42 -1.64 13.79
N ARG A 76 -4.22 -0.69 12.87
CA ARG A 76 -4.59 0.70 13.06
C ARG A 76 -6.11 0.87 13.20
N HIS A 77 -6.88 0.24 12.33
CA HIS A 77 -8.35 0.33 12.34
C HIS A 77 -8.93 -0.22 13.64
N ILE A 78 -8.53 -1.42 14.03
CA ILE A 78 -9.02 -2.09 15.25
C ILE A 78 -8.70 -1.25 16.49
N ASN A 79 -7.48 -0.71 16.60
CA ASN A 79 -7.13 0.19 17.70
C ASN A 79 -7.91 1.50 17.72
N THR A 80 -8.53 1.89 16.61
CA THR A 80 -9.35 3.10 16.52
C THR A 80 -10.83 2.82 16.79
N TYR A 81 -11.38 1.75 16.23
CA TYR A 81 -12.84 1.56 16.13
C TYR A 81 -13.41 0.32 16.83
N SER A 82 -12.59 -0.71 17.10
CA SER A 82 -13.09 -1.96 17.68
C SER A 82 -13.60 -1.78 19.11
N LYS A 83 -14.60 -2.57 19.50
CA LYS A 83 -15.13 -2.62 20.87
C LYS A 83 -14.10 -3.07 21.91
N ILE A 84 -13.19 -3.96 21.52
CA ILE A 84 -12.17 -4.50 22.43
C ILE A 84 -10.86 -3.70 22.43
N ARG A 85 -10.83 -2.51 21.80
CA ARG A 85 -9.61 -1.68 21.76
C ARG A 85 -9.16 -1.27 23.18
N PRO A 86 -7.84 -1.06 23.40
CA PRO A 86 -6.74 -1.25 22.46
C PRO A 86 -6.35 -2.73 22.29
N GLN A 87 -5.77 -3.07 21.14
CA GLN A 87 -5.28 -4.41 20.81
C GLN A 87 -3.90 -4.34 20.16
N GLU A 88 -2.94 -5.08 20.72
CA GLU A 88 -1.59 -5.19 20.17
C GLU A 88 -1.49 -6.29 19.11
N ILE A 89 -2.22 -6.16 18.01
CA ILE A 89 -2.28 -7.16 16.91
C ILE A 89 -0.89 -7.50 16.33
N THR A 90 0.06 -6.57 16.45
CA THR A 90 1.43 -6.79 15.98
C THR A 90 2.30 -7.58 16.96
N ASN A 91 1.88 -7.73 18.21
CA ASN A 91 2.65 -8.39 19.26
C ASN A 91 2.49 -9.92 19.21
N LYS A 92 3.58 -10.62 18.88
CA LYS A 92 3.63 -12.08 18.75
C LYS A 92 3.30 -12.84 20.04
N ASN A 93 3.51 -12.22 21.20
CA ASN A 93 3.24 -12.87 22.49
C ASN A 93 1.74 -12.82 22.83
N ILE A 94 1.01 -11.87 22.24
CA ILE A 94 -0.42 -11.68 22.46
C ILE A 94 -1.21 -12.41 21.36
N TYR A 95 -0.80 -12.27 20.10
CA TYR A 95 -1.44 -12.85 18.93
C TYR A 95 -0.49 -13.81 18.20
N SER A 96 -0.16 -14.93 18.85
CA SER A 96 0.86 -15.87 18.37
C SER A 96 0.39 -16.65 17.13
N GLU A 97 -0.88 -17.06 17.09
CA GLU A 97 -1.44 -17.79 15.95
C GLU A 97 -1.52 -16.89 14.72
N LEU A 98 -1.99 -15.65 14.91
CA LEU A 98 -1.99 -14.65 13.83
C LEU A 98 -0.58 -14.36 13.33
N TYR A 99 0.39 -14.19 14.24
CA TYR A 99 1.77 -13.95 13.87
C TYR A 99 2.32 -15.10 13.01
N ASN A 100 2.08 -16.35 13.42
CA ASN A 100 2.53 -17.54 12.70
C ASN A 100 1.84 -17.68 11.35
N ALA A 101 0.53 -17.42 11.26
CA ALA A 101 -0.22 -17.45 10.01
C ALA A 101 0.30 -16.43 8.99
N ILE A 102 0.52 -15.17 9.42
CA ILE A 102 1.07 -14.13 8.55
C ILE A 102 2.50 -14.49 8.13
N THR A 103 3.32 -14.98 9.06
CA THR A 103 4.72 -15.35 8.76
C THR A 103 4.79 -16.52 7.78
N GLY A 104 3.94 -17.53 7.97
CA GLY A 104 3.80 -18.66 7.04
C GLY A 104 3.34 -18.22 5.66
N LYS A 105 2.34 -17.32 5.58
CA LYS A 105 1.88 -16.74 4.33
C LYS A 105 3.00 -15.96 3.63
N ILE A 106 3.74 -15.12 4.36
CA ILE A 106 4.88 -14.36 3.81
C ILE A 106 5.93 -15.32 3.26
N LYS A 107 6.30 -16.37 3.99
CA LYS A 107 7.28 -17.35 3.53
C LYS A 107 6.84 -18.03 2.24
N LEU A 108 5.58 -18.49 2.19
CA LEU A 108 5.00 -19.11 0.99
C LEU A 108 5.03 -18.15 -0.21
N LEU A 109 4.68 -16.88 -0.02
CA LEU A 109 4.70 -15.88 -1.08
C LEU A 109 6.14 -15.57 -1.55
N THR A 110 7.10 -15.52 -0.63
CA THR A 110 8.52 -15.35 -0.98
C THR A 110 9.02 -16.53 -1.80
N ASP A 111 8.70 -17.76 -1.39
CA ASP A 111 9.10 -18.98 -2.13
C ASP A 111 8.46 -19.04 -3.54
N GLN A 112 7.35 -18.32 -3.75
CA GLN A 112 6.69 -18.13 -5.05
C GLN A 112 7.25 -16.96 -5.88
N GLY A 113 8.28 -16.25 -5.40
CA GLY A 113 8.85 -15.07 -6.06
C GLY A 113 8.06 -13.78 -5.84
N LEU A 114 6.98 -13.79 -5.06
CA LEU A 114 6.15 -12.61 -4.75
C LEU A 114 6.71 -11.77 -3.57
N GLY A 115 7.88 -12.16 -3.07
CA GLY A 115 8.65 -11.45 -2.06
C GLY A 115 9.68 -10.48 -2.64
N GLU A 116 10.04 -10.63 -3.92
CA GLU A 116 10.99 -9.76 -4.59
C GLU A 116 10.32 -8.43 -4.92
N ILE A 117 10.93 -7.34 -4.45
CA ILE A 117 10.64 -6.01 -4.96
C ILE A 117 11.54 -5.88 -6.18
N HIS A 118 11.00 -6.15 -7.37
CA HIS A 118 11.65 -5.65 -8.57
C HIS A 118 11.54 -4.13 -8.49
N ASP A 119 12.67 -3.46 -8.26
CA ASP A 119 12.75 -2.05 -8.55
C ASP A 119 12.31 -1.84 -10.00
N ALA A 120 11.65 -0.71 -10.29
CA ALA A 120 11.21 -0.43 -11.64
C ALA A 120 12.44 -0.44 -12.56
N ASP A 121 12.35 -1.17 -13.67
CA ASP A 121 13.43 -1.20 -14.65
C ASP A 121 13.76 0.22 -15.11
N ALA A 122 15.05 0.54 -15.16
CA ALA A 122 15.49 1.81 -15.72
C ALA A 122 15.07 1.90 -17.18
N PHE A 123 14.66 3.09 -17.62
CA PHE A 123 14.31 3.30 -19.02
C PHE A 123 15.48 2.93 -19.93
N THR A 124 15.19 2.18 -20.97
CA THR A 124 16.13 1.94 -22.06
C THR A 124 16.32 3.21 -22.90
N GLN A 125 17.45 3.33 -23.59
CA GLN A 125 17.72 4.47 -24.48
C GLN A 125 16.64 4.65 -25.55
N ASP A 126 16.04 3.56 -26.03
CA ASP A 126 14.97 3.62 -27.03
C ASP A 126 13.64 4.08 -26.45
N GLU A 127 13.32 3.72 -25.20
CA GLU A 127 12.16 4.26 -24.49
C GLU A 127 12.31 5.76 -24.23
N ILE A 128 13.50 6.20 -23.80
CA ILE A 128 13.80 7.63 -23.62
C ILE A 128 13.61 8.38 -24.94
N ARG A 129 14.14 7.87 -26.05
CA ARG A 129 13.95 8.47 -27.38
C ARG A 129 12.49 8.52 -27.80
N LYS A 130 11.70 7.47 -27.54
CA LYS A 130 10.26 7.45 -27.83
C LYS A 130 9.51 8.50 -27.02
N ILE A 131 9.85 8.68 -25.74
CA ILE A 131 9.20 9.66 -24.87
C ILE A 131 9.52 11.08 -25.33
N ILE A 132 10.80 11.42 -25.52
CA ILE A 132 11.24 12.77 -25.91
C ILE A 132 10.66 13.17 -27.28
N ASN A 133 10.59 12.24 -28.23
CA ASN A 133 10.08 12.52 -29.58
C ASN A 133 8.55 12.40 -29.70
N HIS A 134 7.82 12.13 -28.62
CA HIS A 134 6.38 12.01 -28.69
C HIS A 134 5.74 13.37 -29.05
N PRO A 135 4.68 13.42 -29.90
CA PRO A 135 4.05 14.68 -30.29
C PRO A 135 3.56 15.55 -29.11
N THR A 136 3.18 14.92 -27.99
CA THR A 136 2.73 15.67 -26.79
C THR A 136 3.88 16.21 -25.93
N MET A 137 5.12 15.87 -26.27
CA MET A 137 6.36 16.32 -25.63
C MET A 137 7.07 17.37 -26.49
N GLN A 138 6.38 17.96 -27.47
CA GLN A 138 6.93 19.05 -28.27
C GLN A 138 6.71 20.39 -27.55
N PRO A 139 7.70 21.30 -27.52
CA PRO A 139 7.60 22.58 -26.83
C PRO A 139 6.80 23.63 -27.64
N ASP A 140 6.07 23.21 -28.67
CA ASP A 140 5.29 24.05 -29.58
C ASP A 140 4.00 24.62 -28.96
N SER A 141 3.63 24.12 -27.78
CA SER A 141 2.47 24.57 -27.02
C SER A 141 2.83 24.76 -25.54
N PRO A 142 2.14 25.65 -24.81
CA PRO A 142 2.37 25.81 -23.37
C PRO A 142 2.23 24.50 -22.59
N LYS A 143 1.29 23.64 -22.99
CA LYS A 143 1.10 22.31 -22.37
C LYS A 143 2.25 21.36 -22.68
N GLY A 144 2.74 21.38 -23.91
CA GLY A 144 3.89 20.57 -24.32
C GLY A 144 5.16 20.98 -23.57
N LEU A 145 5.44 22.27 -23.50
CA LEU A 145 6.59 22.81 -22.75
C LEU A 145 6.57 22.40 -21.27
N ILE A 146 5.42 22.49 -20.59
CA ILE A 146 5.28 22.05 -19.19
C ILE A 146 5.61 20.56 -19.04
N ARG A 147 5.15 19.71 -19.97
CA ARG A 147 5.43 18.27 -19.93
C ARG A 147 6.92 17.97 -20.15
N CYS A 148 7.57 18.69 -21.07
CA CYS A 148 9.03 18.57 -21.27
C CYS A 148 9.79 18.90 -19.99
N ILE A 149 9.52 20.06 -19.38
CA ILE A 149 10.21 20.51 -18.18
C ILE A 149 9.97 19.54 -17.02
N PHE A 150 8.72 19.12 -16.82
CA PHE A 150 8.38 18.14 -15.78
C PHE A 150 9.15 16.82 -15.98
N TRP A 151 9.23 16.33 -17.21
CA TRP A 151 9.97 15.11 -17.54
C TRP A 151 11.48 15.26 -17.33
N HIS A 152 12.08 16.36 -17.80
CA HIS A 152 13.51 16.63 -17.62
C HIS A 152 13.87 16.73 -16.13
N ASN A 153 13.08 17.48 -15.36
CA ASN A 153 13.28 17.58 -13.91
C ASN A 153 13.13 16.20 -13.23
N ALA A 154 12.17 15.38 -13.66
CA ALA A 154 11.98 14.05 -13.08
C ALA A 154 13.17 13.13 -13.39
N PHE A 155 13.66 13.20 -14.63
CA PHE A 155 14.73 12.36 -15.13
C PHE A 155 16.11 12.75 -14.57
N GLU A 156 16.42 14.04 -14.55
CA GLU A 156 17.74 14.55 -14.15
C GLU A 156 17.89 14.66 -12.64
N LEU A 157 16.82 15.03 -11.92
CA LEU A 157 16.84 15.26 -10.48
C LEU A 157 16.22 14.11 -9.67
N ALA A 158 15.73 13.07 -10.34
CA ALA A 158 15.04 11.92 -9.73
C ALA A 158 13.86 12.32 -8.81
N LEU A 159 13.20 13.44 -9.12
CA LEU A 159 12.12 13.99 -8.30
C LEU A 159 10.89 13.09 -8.31
N GLN A 160 10.40 12.76 -7.11
CA GLN A 160 9.15 12.04 -6.93
C GLN A 160 7.97 12.94 -7.30
N GLY A 161 6.86 12.36 -7.77
CA GLY A 161 5.72 13.11 -8.32
C GLY A 161 5.20 14.27 -7.45
N GLY A 162 5.29 14.16 -6.11
CA GLY A 162 4.90 15.22 -5.19
C GLY A 162 5.93 16.36 -5.05
N GLU A 163 7.21 16.07 -5.26
CA GLU A 163 8.32 17.02 -5.08
C GLU A 163 8.38 18.06 -6.20
N HIS A 164 7.92 17.70 -7.40
CA HIS A 164 7.77 18.61 -8.54
C HIS A 164 6.96 19.87 -8.22
N TYR A 165 5.96 19.75 -7.34
CA TYR A 165 5.10 20.87 -6.97
C TYR A 165 5.74 21.83 -5.96
N ASN A 166 6.88 21.44 -5.37
CA ASN A 166 7.63 22.24 -4.41
C ASN A 166 8.84 22.93 -5.03
N LEU A 167 9.06 22.79 -6.35
CA LEU A 167 10.13 23.48 -7.07
C LEU A 167 9.82 24.98 -7.15
N ASN A 168 10.69 25.78 -6.55
CA ASN A 168 10.58 27.24 -6.56
C ASN A 168 11.60 27.83 -7.54
N SER A 169 11.31 29.00 -8.10
CA SER A 169 12.27 29.73 -8.96
C SER A 169 13.58 30.12 -8.24
N LYS A 170 13.61 30.02 -6.91
CA LYS A 170 14.79 30.29 -6.07
C LYS A 170 15.69 29.06 -5.89
N ASP A 171 15.18 27.87 -6.19
CA ASP A 171 15.90 26.60 -6.05
C ASP A 171 16.70 26.27 -7.31
N THR A 172 16.64 27.14 -8.33
CA THR A 172 17.35 27.01 -9.61
C THR A 172 18.38 28.14 -9.74
N THR A 173 19.67 27.79 -9.79
CA THR A 173 20.74 28.74 -10.15
C THR A 173 20.90 28.72 -11.66
N ILE A 174 20.67 29.86 -12.33
CA ILE A 174 20.97 30.05 -13.76
C ILE A 174 22.43 30.48 -13.91
#